data_AF-A0A6I3WPY2-F1
#
_entry.id   AF-A0A6I3WPY2-F1
#
_cell.length_a   1.000
_cell.length_b   1.000
_cell.length_c   1.000
_cell.angle_alpha   90.00
_cell.angle_beta   90.00
_cell.angle_gamma   90.00
#
_symmetry.space_group_name_H-M   'P 1'
#
loop_
_entity.id
_entity.type
_entity.pdbx_description
1 polymer ?
#
loop_
_entity_poly.entity_id
_entity_poly.type
_entity_poly.pdbx_seq_one_letter_code
_entity_poly.pdbx_strand_id
1 'polypeptide(L)'
;MAKTTLRVRQGGIAYYLNESSSGARNSGRRFILSRTSDHGKTKDGWIKVNVTQHQVLIDAGSELDQFNACANLYARKEQRPHVDRHHIRGMAGKWEGEAFPMRVTHSRGATPSANNENVSRHEEQ
;
A
#
# COMPACT_ATOMS: atom_id res chain seq x y z
N MET A 1 -12.58 4.47 4.08
CA MET A 1 -12.44 3.17 3.38
C MET A 1 -12.86 3.38 1.94
N ALA A 2 -12.12 2.88 0.94
CA ALA A 2 -12.51 3.00 -0.47
C ALA A 2 -13.64 2.01 -0.77
N LYS A 3 -14.68 2.44 -1.49
CA LYS A 3 -15.84 1.59 -1.85
C LYS A 3 -15.61 1.00 -3.23
N THR A 4 -15.68 -0.32 -3.37
CA THR A 4 -15.66 -0.97 -4.69
C THR A 4 -17.05 -0.85 -5.33
N THR A 5 -17.12 -0.21 -6.50
CA THR A 5 -18.36 -0.03 -7.26
C THR A 5 -18.54 -1.05 -8.37
N LEU A 6 -17.45 -1.59 -8.91
CA LEU A 6 -17.48 -2.65 -9.92
C LEU A 6 -16.34 -3.63 -9.68
N ARG A 7 -16.63 -4.92 -9.82
CA ARG A 7 -15.65 -6.00 -9.82
C ARG A 7 -16.02 -6.99 -10.91
N VAL A 8 -15.11 -7.19 -11.86
CA VAL A 8 -15.30 -8.14 -12.96
C VAL A 8 -14.06 -9.01 -13.09
N ARG A 9 -14.24 -10.29 -13.40
CA ARG A 9 -13.14 -11.25 -13.50
C ARG A 9 -13.36 -12.17 -14.69
N GLN A 10 -12.30 -12.39 -15.46
CA GLN A 10 -12.28 -13.38 -16.52
C GLN A 10 -10.94 -14.12 -16.50
N GLY A 11 -11.01 -15.44 -16.31
CA GLY A 11 -9.83 -16.30 -16.17
C GLY A 11 -8.91 -15.87 -15.01
N GLY A 12 -7.66 -15.53 -15.36
CA GLY A 12 -6.61 -15.09 -14.44
C GLY A 12 -6.63 -13.59 -14.11
N ILE A 13 -7.40 -12.78 -14.85
CA ILE A 13 -7.38 -11.32 -14.74
C ILE A 13 -8.65 -10.84 -14.01
N ALA A 14 -8.49 -9.88 -13.11
CA ALA A 14 -9.61 -9.17 -12.51
C ALA A 14 -9.42 -7.66 -12.54
N TYR A 15 -10.53 -6.95 -12.71
CA TYR A 15 -10.60 -5.50 -12.63
C TYR A 15 -11.47 -5.08 -11.45
N TYR A 16 -11.02 -4.04 -10.75
CA TYR A 16 -11.73 -3.46 -9.61
C TYR A 16 -11.82 -1.95 -9.79
N LEU A 17 -13.05 -1.44 -9.85
CA LEU A 17 -13.34 -0.02 -9.86
C LEU A 17 -13.65 0.41 -8.44
N ASN A 18 -12.82 1.30 -7.89
CA ASN A 18 -12.94 1.79 -6.53
C ASN A 18 -13.22 3.29 -6.53
N GLU A 19 -14.21 3.70 -5.76
CA GLU A 19 -14.41 5.09 -5.36
C GLU A 19 -13.39 5.44 -4.27
N SER A 20 -12.47 6.33 -4.63
CA SER A 20 -11.46 6.88 -3.73
C SER A 20 -12.05 8.04 -2.95
N SER A 21 -12.09 7.89 -1.62
CA SER A 21 -12.23 9.01 -0.70
C SER A 21 -10.98 9.88 -0.82
N SER A 22 -11.12 11.14 -1.25
CA SER A 22 -10.06 12.13 -1.07
C SER A 22 -10.51 13.15 -0.05
N GLY A 23 -9.73 13.27 1.03
CA GLY A 23 -9.85 14.32 2.03
C GLY A 23 -9.84 15.72 1.41
N ALA A 24 -10.49 16.63 2.13
CA ALA A 24 -10.87 17.97 1.76
C ALA A 24 -9.82 18.77 0.94
N ARG A 25 -10.16 19.06 -0.32
CA ARG A 25 -9.84 20.33 -1.02
C ARG A 25 -10.47 20.43 -2.43
N ASN A 26 -10.82 19.29 -3.04
CA ASN A 26 -11.45 19.22 -4.36
C ASN A 26 -12.62 18.23 -4.29
N SER A 27 -13.86 18.73 -4.27
CA SER A 27 -15.10 17.99 -3.94
C SER A 27 -15.60 17.02 -5.02
N GLY A 28 -14.72 16.48 -5.86
CA GLY A 28 -15.09 15.55 -6.93
C GLY A 28 -14.95 14.08 -6.50
N ARG A 29 -15.93 13.24 -6.88
CA ARG A 29 -15.80 11.78 -6.78
C ARG A 29 -14.63 11.33 -7.65
N ARG A 30 -13.74 10.51 -7.08
CA ARG A 30 -12.55 10.00 -7.77
C ARG A 30 -12.66 8.50 -7.92
N PHE A 31 -12.43 7.99 -9.11
CA PHE A 31 -12.49 6.56 -9.38
C PHE A 31 -11.11 6.03 -9.78
N ILE A 32 -10.78 4.86 -9.30
CA ILE A 32 -9.55 4.14 -9.64
C ILE A 32 -9.94 2.78 -10.19
N LEU A 33 -9.46 2.46 -11.39
CA LEU A 33 -9.55 1.12 -11.94
C LEU A 33 -8.21 0.43 -11.72
N SER A 34 -8.19 -0.59 -10.87
CA SER A 34 -7.04 -1.45 -10.64
C SER A 34 -7.20 -2.77 -11.37
N ARG A 35 -6.08 -3.31 -11.85
CA ARG A 35 -6.00 -4.62 -12.48
C ARG A 35 -5.15 -5.56 -11.63
N THR A 36 -5.59 -6.79 -11.52
CA THR A 36 -4.80 -7.88 -10.98
C THR A 36 -4.72 -9.04 -11.98
N SER A 37 -3.60 -9.75 -11.92
CA SER A 37 -3.34 -10.97 -12.68
C SER A 37 -3.08 -12.15 -11.73
N ASP A 38 -2.87 -13.34 -12.27
CA ASP A 38 -2.62 -14.57 -11.51
C ASP A 38 -3.67 -14.87 -10.44
N HIS A 39 -4.95 -14.67 -10.79
CA HIS A 39 -6.10 -14.84 -9.89
C HIS A 39 -6.07 -13.90 -8.67
N GLY A 40 -5.48 -12.73 -8.82
CA GLY A 40 -5.40 -11.71 -7.77
C GLY A 40 -4.11 -11.74 -6.96
N LYS A 41 -3.17 -12.64 -7.27
CA LYS A 41 -1.86 -12.70 -6.60
C LYS A 41 -0.98 -11.50 -6.99
N THR A 42 -1.05 -11.10 -8.26
CA THR A 42 -0.21 -10.05 -8.80
C THR A 42 -1.05 -8.80 -9.00
N LYS A 43 -0.62 -7.68 -8.43
CA LYS A 43 -1.23 -6.37 -8.64
C LYS A 43 -0.47 -5.66 -9.75
N ASP A 44 -1.05 -5.62 -10.94
CA ASP A 44 -0.37 -5.05 -12.12
C ASP A 44 -0.23 -3.53 -11.97
N GLY A 45 -1.29 -2.88 -11.51
CA GLY A 45 -1.31 -1.43 -11.36
C GLY A 45 -2.71 -0.86 -11.45
N TRP A 46 -2.79 0.45 -11.65
CA TRP A 46 -4.05 1.17 -11.65
C TRP A 46 -4.03 2.40 -12.55
N ILE A 47 -5.23 2.84 -12.94
CA ILE A 47 -5.46 4.07 -13.71
C ILE A 47 -6.50 4.96 -13.00
N LYS A 48 -6.41 6.27 -13.23
CA LYS A 48 -7.47 7.20 -12.82
C LYS A 48 -8.65 7.10 -13.79
N VAL A 49 -9.86 7.07 -13.26
CA VAL A 49 -11.11 7.03 -14.03
C VAL A 49 -11.93 8.28 -13.67
N ASN A 50 -12.44 8.97 -14.69
CA ASN A 50 -13.31 10.12 -14.50
C ASN A 50 -14.78 9.66 -14.31
N VAL A 51 -15.67 10.58 -13.93
CA VAL A 51 -17.07 10.26 -13.62
C VAL A 51 -17.81 9.68 -14.83
N THR A 52 -17.58 10.22 -16.03
CA THR A 52 -18.26 9.76 -17.25
C THR A 52 -17.85 8.34 -17.64
N GLN A 53 -16.56 8.03 -17.60
CA GLN A 53 -16.06 6.67 -17.87
C GLN A 53 -16.53 5.69 -16.80
N HIS A 54 -16.59 6.10 -15.53
CA HIS A 54 -17.16 5.28 -14.47
C HIS A 54 -18.62 4.89 -14.80
N GLN A 55 -19.43 5.86 -15.22
CA GLN A 55 -20.83 5.59 -15.56
C GLN A 55 -20.95 4.62 -16.74
N VAL A 56 -20.17 4.82 -17.81
CA VAL A 56 -20.12 3.91 -18.96
C VAL A 56 -19.73 2.48 -18.56
N LEU A 57 -18.82 2.31 -17.59
CA LEU A 57 -18.42 0.99 -17.10
C LEU A 57 -19.51 0.30 -16.29
N ILE A 58 -20.35 1.05 -15.57
CA ILE A 58 -21.46 0.48 -14.79
C ILE A 58 -22.66 0.16 -15.69
N ASP A 59 -22.93 1.01 -16.67
CA ASP A 59 -24.08 0.87 -17.57
C ASP A 59 -23.87 -0.21 -18.64
N ALA A 60 -22.67 -0.77 -18.76
CA ALA A 60 -22.41 -1.92 -19.61
C ALA A 60 -23.25 -3.12 -19.14
N GLY A 61 -23.99 -3.73 -20.07
CA GLY A 61 -25.11 -4.63 -19.75
C GLY A 61 -24.69 -5.97 -19.17
N SER A 62 -23.72 -6.66 -19.77
CA SER A 62 -23.23 -7.96 -19.29
C SER A 62 -21.89 -7.85 -18.57
N GLU A 63 -21.58 -8.81 -17.69
CA GLU A 63 -20.26 -8.88 -17.03
C GLU A 63 -19.11 -8.99 -18.05
N LEU A 64 -19.35 -9.66 -19.19
CA LEU A 64 -18.39 -9.76 -20.28
C LEU A 64 -18.14 -8.40 -20.95
N ASP A 65 -19.19 -7.62 -21.18
CA ASP A 65 -19.07 -6.28 -21.75
C ASP A 65 -18.36 -5.33 -20.78
N GLN A 66 -18.68 -5.42 -19.48
CA GLN A 66 -18.01 -4.68 -18.42
C GLN A 66 -16.51 -5.02 -18.36
N PHE A 67 -16.17 -6.32 -18.49
CA PHE A 67 -14.78 -6.77 -18.54
C PHE A 67 -14.05 -6.20 -19.76
N ASN A 68 -14.63 -6.31 -20.94
CA ASN A 68 -14.05 -5.78 -22.18
C ASN A 68 -13.89 -4.25 -22.12
N ALA A 69 -14.87 -3.54 -21.57
CA ALA A 69 -14.81 -2.09 -21.40
C ALA A 69 -13.70 -1.69 -20.41
N CYS A 70 -13.57 -2.43 -19.30
CA CYS A 70 -12.48 -2.24 -18.33
C CYS A 70 -11.11 -2.50 -18.97
N ALA A 71 -10.96 -3.59 -19.73
CA ALA A 71 -9.73 -3.95 -20.42
C ALA A 71 -9.32 -2.86 -21.44
N ASN A 72 -10.28 -2.42 -22.26
CA ASN A 72 -10.06 -1.35 -23.23
C ASN A 72 -9.66 -0.03 -22.56
N LEU A 73 -10.33 0.36 -21.47
CA LEU A 73 -9.99 1.58 -20.75
C LEU A 73 -8.61 1.52 -20.10
N TYR A 74 -8.25 0.36 -19.54
CA TYR A 74 -6.97 0.12 -18.90
C TYR A 74 -5.80 0.13 -19.90
N ALA A 75 -6.00 -0.42 -21.11
CA ALA A 75 -4.99 -0.43 -22.16
C ALA A 75 -4.74 0.97 -22.77
N ARG A 76 -5.77 1.82 -22.85
CA ARG A 76 -5.68 3.15 -23.47
C ARG A 76 -4.99 4.21 -22.61
N LYS A 77 -4.85 3.98 -21.31
CA LYS A 77 -4.35 4.98 -20.36
C LYS A 77 -2.97 4.59 -19.84
N GLU A 78 -2.22 5.62 -19.45
CA GLU A 78 -0.96 5.44 -18.76
C GLU A 78 -1.20 4.75 -17.41
N GLN A 79 -0.62 3.55 -17.28
CA GLN A 79 -0.78 2.69 -16.12
C GLN A 79 0.21 3.10 -15.04
N ARG A 80 -0.27 3.24 -13.81
CA ARG A 80 0.59 3.41 -12.65
C ARG A 80 0.86 2.05 -12.04
N PRO A 81 2.13 1.60 -11.97
CA PRO A 81 2.45 0.31 -11.39
C PRO A 81 2.05 0.30 -9.92
N HIS A 82 1.66 -0.87 -9.43
CA HIS A 82 1.48 -1.06 -8.01
C HIS A 82 2.86 -1.12 -7.34
N VAL A 83 3.17 -0.13 -6.51
CA VAL A 83 4.40 -0.14 -5.71
C VAL A 83 4.09 -0.74 -4.35
N ASP A 84 4.82 -1.79 -3.98
CA ASP A 84 4.71 -2.34 -2.63
C ASP A 84 5.21 -1.32 -1.61
N ARG A 85 4.40 -1.08 -0.57
CA ARG A 85 4.69 -0.13 0.50
C ARG A 85 5.98 -0.48 1.25
N HIS A 86 6.38 -1.75 1.25
CA HIS A 86 7.66 -2.18 1.82
C HIS A 86 8.89 -1.57 1.11
N HIS A 87 8.77 -1.21 -0.18
CA HIS A 87 9.82 -0.52 -0.94
C HIS A 87 9.79 1.01 -0.80
N ILE A 88 8.76 1.57 -0.15
CA ILE A 88 8.59 3.03 0.00
C ILE A 88 9.24 3.55 1.28
N ARG A 89 9.54 2.67 2.25
CA ARG A 89 10.41 3.06 3.37
C ARG A 89 11.81 3.28 2.79
N GLY A 90 12.22 4.54 2.69
CA GLY A 90 13.63 4.87 2.55
C GLY A 90 14.43 4.29 3.71
N MET A 91 15.75 4.32 3.59
CA MET A 91 16.65 3.98 4.70
C MET A 91 16.23 4.75 5.96
N ALA A 92 16.29 4.08 7.10
CA ALA A 92 16.02 4.71 8.39
C ALA A 92 16.79 6.03 8.50
N GLY A 93 16.06 7.13 8.68
CA GLY A 93 16.68 8.44 8.85
C GLY A 93 17.43 8.50 10.18
N LYS A 94 18.33 9.47 10.35
CA LYS A 94 19.11 9.67 11.59
C LYS A 94 18.25 9.77 12.87
N TRP A 95 16.95 10.02 12.73
CA TRP A 95 15.99 10.20 13.82
C TRP A 95 15.16 8.97 14.17
N GLU A 96 15.22 7.90 13.37
CA GLU A 96 14.44 6.68 13.61
C GLU A 96 15.13 5.86 14.73
N GLY A 97 14.70 6.11 15.97
CA GLY A 97 15.30 5.58 17.20
C GLY A 97 15.38 6.60 18.33
N GLU A 98 15.49 7.89 18.00
CA GLU A 98 15.41 8.99 18.97
C GLU A 98 13.97 9.39 19.28
N ALA A 99 13.09 9.39 18.26
CA ALA A 99 11.69 9.80 18.42
C ALA A 99 10.83 8.79 19.21
N PHE A 100 11.27 7.53 19.27
CA PHE A 100 10.61 6.47 20.01
C PHE A 100 11.67 5.64 20.74
N PRO A 101 12.15 6.09 21.92
CA PRO A 101 13.07 5.29 22.72
C PRO A 101 12.47 3.91 22.96
N MET A 102 13.32 2.89 22.85
CA MET A 102 12.94 1.49 23.07
C MET A 102 12.18 1.42 24.40
N ARG A 103 10.92 0.98 24.37
CA ARG A 103 10.18 0.75 25.61
C ARG A 103 10.95 -0.34 26.35
N VAL A 104 11.72 0.07 27.37
CA VAL A 104 12.32 -0.84 28.33
C VAL A 104 11.15 -1.55 28.99
N THR A 105 10.81 -2.72 28.46
CA THR A 105 9.98 -3.65 29.20
C THR A 105 10.85 -4.02 30.38
N HIS A 106 10.51 -3.49 31.57
CA HIS A 106 11.04 -4.01 32.82
C HIS A 106 10.49 -5.44 32.97
N SER A 107 11.06 -6.39 32.24
CA SER A 107 10.96 -7.80 32.55
C SER A 107 11.81 -8.01 33.80
N ARG A 108 11.10 -8.14 34.92
CA ARG A 108 11.65 -8.51 36.21
C ARG A 108 12.33 -9.88 36.04
N GLY A 109 13.65 -9.90 36.07
CA GLY A 109 14.46 -11.10 36.31
C GLY A 109 15.04 -11.79 35.08
N ALA A 110 16.24 -11.38 34.67
CA ALA A 110 17.30 -12.29 34.24
C ALA A 110 18.65 -11.56 34.39
N THR A 111 19.54 -12.19 35.15
CA THR A 111 20.85 -11.74 35.62
C THR A 111 21.82 -11.29 34.51
N PRO A 112 22.61 -10.21 34.72
CA PRO A 112 23.80 -9.95 33.89
C PRO A 112 24.94 -10.88 34.34
N SER A 113 25.37 -11.75 33.44
CA SER A 113 26.56 -12.57 33.63
C SER A 113 27.79 -11.82 33.10
N ALA A 114 28.78 -11.70 33.99
CA ALA A 114 30.23 -11.62 33.75
C ALA A 114 30.79 -10.53 32.80
N ASN A 115 31.31 -9.45 33.38
CA ASN A 115 32.76 -9.23 33.52
C ASN A 115 33.02 -7.80 34.01
N ASN A 116 33.23 -7.67 35.31
CA ASN A 116 33.64 -6.44 35.98
C ASN A 116 35.02 -6.72 36.59
N GLU A 117 36.09 -6.42 35.86
CA GLU A 117 37.42 -6.29 36.46
C GLU A 117 37.90 -4.85 36.21
N ASN A 118 37.51 -4.00 37.15
CA ASN A 118 38.01 -2.65 37.32
C ASN A 118 39.19 -2.76 38.30
N VAL A 119 40.44 -2.70 37.81
CA VAL A 119 41.62 -2.58 38.68
C VAL A 119 42.10 -1.13 38.61
N SER A 120 41.57 -0.33 39.54
CA SER A 120 42.26 0.89 39.99
C SER A 120 43.49 0.50 40.82
N ARG A 121 44.67 0.95 40.41
CA ARG A 121 45.79 1.21 41.33
C ARG A 121 46.34 2.61 41.04
N HIS A 122 46.02 3.53 41.94
CA HIS A 122 46.85 4.68 42.25
C HIS A 122 48.06 4.19 43.05
N GLU A 123 49.25 4.70 42.76
CA GLU A 123 50.26 5.00 43.78
C GLU A 123 51.21 6.10 43.26
N GLU A 124 51.54 7.00 44.17
CA GLU A 124 52.30 8.24 44.03
C GLU A 124 53.80 7.97 43.81
N GLN A 125 54.46 8.82 43.01
CA GLN A 125 55.72 9.52 43.35
C GLN A 125 56.11 10.49 42.24
#